data_AF-A0AAV4IJV0-F1
#
_entry.id   AF-A0AAV4IJV0-F1
#
_cell.length_a   1.000
_cell.length_b   1.000
_cell.length_c   1.000
_cell.angle_alpha   90.00
_cell.angle_beta   90.00
_cell.angle_gamma   90.00
#
_symmetry.space_group_name_H-M   'P 1'
#
loop_
_entity.id
_entity.type
_entity.pdbx_description
1 polymer ?
#
loop_
_entity_poly.entity_id
_entity_poly.type
_entity_poly.pdbx_seq_one_letter_code
_entity_poly.pdbx_strand_id
1 'polypeptide(L)'
;MAYEAGTKALQDAGLRYNQVEQACVGYVYGDTCYGQRALYQLGLTSIPIYNVNNACATGSTALFMAKQLIEGGLADCVMALGFEKMERGSLSAKVS
;
A
#
# COMPACT_ATOMS: atom_id res chain seq x y z
N MET A 1 -1.76 -4.23 -11.40
CA MET A 1 -0.93 -3.11 -10.91
C MET A 1 -0.42 -3.40 -9.50
N ALA A 2 -1.28 -3.36 -8.46
CA ALA A 2 -0.86 -3.63 -7.09
C ALA A 2 -0.28 -5.04 -6.85
N TYR A 3 -0.97 -6.09 -7.31
CA TYR A 3 -0.47 -7.47 -7.22
C TYR A 3 0.90 -7.65 -7.91
N GLU A 4 1.01 -7.26 -9.18
CA GLU A 4 2.25 -7.40 -9.93
C GLU A 4 3.44 -6.64 -9.30
N ALA A 5 3.21 -5.39 -8.88
CA ALA A 5 4.23 -4.59 -8.22
C ALA A 5 4.64 -5.21 -6.87
N GLY A 6 3.67 -5.66 -6.07
CA GLY A 6 3.94 -6.33 -4.81
C GLY A 6 4.69 -7.64 -4.98
N THR A 7 4.32 -8.48 -5.95
CA THR A 7 5.02 -9.74 -6.25
C THR A 7 6.46 -9.50 -6.69
N LYS A 8 6.68 -8.52 -7.57
CA LYS A 8 8.05 -8.14 -7.99
C LYS A 8 8.89 -7.64 -6.83
N ALA A 9 8.33 -6.79 -5.95
CA ALA A 9 9.03 -6.28 -4.78
C ALA A 9 9.42 -7.42 -3.80
N LEU A 10 8.51 -8.38 -3.57
CA LEU A 10 8.81 -9.55 -2.74
C LEU A 10 9.90 -10.43 -3.35
N GLN A 11 9.85 -10.66 -4.67
CA GLN A 11 10.86 -11.43 -5.39
C GLN A 11 12.24 -10.75 -5.35
N ASP A 12 12.28 -9.44 -5.57
CA ASP A 12 13.52 -8.65 -5.54
C ASP A 12 14.15 -8.65 -4.13
N ALA A 13 13.31 -8.56 -3.09
CA ALA A 13 13.76 -8.66 -1.71
C ALA A 13 14.12 -10.09 -1.27
N GLY A 14 13.82 -11.12 -2.08
CA GLY A 14 13.97 -12.52 -1.69
C GLY A 14 13.06 -12.95 -0.53
N LEU A 15 11.97 -12.21 -0.30
CA LEU A 15 11.04 -12.41 0.82
C LEU A 15 9.76 -13.10 0.36
N ARG A 16 9.20 -13.90 1.24
CA ARG A 16 7.85 -14.44 1.10
C ARG A 16 6.86 -13.47 1.75
N TYR A 17 5.65 -13.38 1.20
CA TYR A 17 4.63 -12.49 1.75
C TYR A 17 4.28 -12.77 3.23
N ASN A 18 4.44 -14.02 3.68
CA ASN A 18 4.21 -14.39 5.08
C ASN A 18 5.27 -13.85 6.07
N GLN A 19 6.34 -13.24 5.57
CA GLN A 19 7.34 -12.55 6.39
C GLN A 19 6.98 -11.08 6.59
N VAL A 20 6.04 -10.54 5.81
CA VAL A 20 5.53 -9.18 6.02
C VAL A 20 4.65 -9.19 7.26
N GLU A 21 4.91 -8.30 8.21
CA GLU A 21 4.20 -8.23 9.48
C GLU A 21 3.16 -7.12 9.50
N GLN A 22 3.39 -6.04 8.74
CA GLN A 22 2.48 -4.91 8.58
C GLN A 22 2.57 -4.34 7.17
N ALA A 23 1.51 -3.65 6.72
CA ALA A 23 1.51 -3.03 5.41
C ALA A 23 0.92 -1.62 5.42
N CYS A 24 1.58 -0.69 4.72
CA CYS A 24 1.11 0.66 4.45
C CYS A 24 0.72 0.77 2.98
N VAL A 25 -0.58 0.98 2.70
CA VAL A 25 -1.10 0.99 1.34
C VAL A 25 -1.63 2.37 0.98
N GLY A 26 -0.97 3.00 0.00
CA GLY A 26 -1.28 4.33 -0.48
C GLY A 26 -2.15 4.33 -1.73
N TYR A 27 -3.29 5.02 -1.67
CA TYR A 27 -4.16 5.31 -2.82
C TYR A 27 -4.96 6.61 -2.59
N VAL A 28 -5.24 7.37 -3.65
CA VAL A 28 -6.03 8.62 -3.56
C VAL A 28 -7.46 8.38 -4.04
N TYR A 29 -7.63 7.71 -5.19
CA TYR A 29 -8.95 7.45 -5.77
C TYR A 29 -9.32 5.97 -5.65
N GLY A 30 -10.04 5.63 -4.58
CA GLY A 30 -10.51 4.28 -4.31
C GLY A 30 -11.61 4.26 -3.27
N ASP A 31 -12.36 3.16 -3.23
CA ASP A 31 -13.34 2.94 -2.16
C ASP A 31 -12.63 2.52 -0.87
N THR A 32 -13.40 2.47 0.21
CA THR A 32 -13.01 1.82 1.45
C THR A 32 -12.48 0.40 1.17
N CYS A 33 -11.47 0.00 1.94
CA CYS A 33 -10.87 -1.34 1.89
C CYS A 33 -10.13 -1.74 0.60
N TYR A 34 -9.86 -0.80 -0.32
CA TYR A 34 -9.09 -1.11 -1.53
C TYR A 34 -7.66 -1.55 -1.24
N GLY A 35 -7.03 -1.02 -0.18
CA GLY A 35 -5.71 -1.47 0.24
C GLY A 35 -5.70 -2.92 0.74
N GLN A 36 -6.71 -3.32 1.51
CA GLN A 36 -6.88 -4.72 1.93
C GLN A 36 -7.11 -5.63 0.73
N ARG A 37 -8.00 -5.25 -0.18
CA ARG A 37 -8.27 -6.01 -1.40
C ARG A 37 -7.03 -6.18 -2.27
N ALA A 38 -6.19 -5.16 -2.38
CA ALA A 38 -4.92 -5.22 -3.12
C ALA A 38 -3.93 -6.21 -2.49
N LEU A 39 -3.82 -6.21 -1.17
CA LEU A 39 -2.94 -7.12 -0.43
C LEU A 39 -3.48 -8.56 -0.38
N TYR A 40 -4.79 -8.76 -0.33
CA TYR A 40 -5.39 -10.10 -0.36
C TYR A 40 -5.07 -10.89 -1.63
N GLN A 41 -4.78 -10.19 -2.72
CA GLN A 41 -4.28 -10.83 -3.94
C GLN A 41 -2.87 -11.40 -3.77
N LEU A 42 -2.03 -10.79 -2.92
CA LEU A 42 -0.68 -11.26 -2.59
C LEU A 42 -0.69 -12.35 -1.53
N GLY A 43 -1.61 -12.26 -0.57
CA GLY A 43 -1.87 -13.31 0.41
C GLY A 43 -2.76 -12.85 1.56
N LEU A 44 -3.38 -13.81 2.25
CA LEU A 44 -4.18 -13.59 3.45
C LEU A 44 -3.35 -13.93 4.69
N THR A 45 -2.66 -12.94 5.26
CA THR A 45 -1.74 -13.12 6.40
C THR A 45 -2.29 -12.57 7.73
N SER A 46 -3.49 -11.99 7.74
CA SER A 46 -4.10 -11.34 8.91
C SER A 46 -3.26 -10.20 9.50
N ILE A 47 -2.34 -9.63 8.72
CA ILE A 47 -1.48 -8.52 9.13
C ILE A 47 -2.27 -7.22 9.23
N PRO A 48 -1.87 -6.28 10.11
CA PRO A 48 -2.37 -4.92 10.10
C PRO A 48 -2.13 -4.24 8.74
N ILE A 49 -3.16 -3.59 8.21
CA ILE A 49 -3.12 -2.88 6.94
C ILE A 49 -3.57 -1.43 7.17
N TYR A 50 -2.68 -0.49 6.90
CA TYR A 50 -2.94 0.94 7.01
C TYR A 50 -3.22 1.52 5.64
N ASN A 51 -4.44 1.99 5.42
CA ASN A 51 -4.80 2.72 4.21
C ASN A 51 -4.38 4.19 4.37
N VAL A 52 -3.55 4.67 3.46
CA VAL A 52 -2.90 5.98 3.52
C VAL A 52 -3.41 6.83 2.37
N ASN A 53 -3.85 8.04 2.67
CA ASN A 53 -4.19 9.03 1.66
C ASN A 53 -3.66 10.39 2.11
N ASN A 54 -2.72 10.92 1.34
CA ASN A 54 -2.16 12.25 1.50
C ASN A 54 -1.96 12.91 0.12
N ALA A 55 -2.98 12.80 -0.74
CA ALA A 55 -2.97 13.32 -2.10
C ALA A 55 -1.69 12.93 -2.86
N CYS A 56 -0.98 13.87 -3.48
CA CYS A 56 0.25 13.62 -4.24
C CYS A 56 1.39 13.03 -3.40
N ALA A 57 1.36 13.22 -2.07
CA ALA A 57 2.39 12.74 -1.16
C ALA A 57 2.08 11.34 -0.61
N THR A 58 0.97 10.72 -1.00
CA THR A 58 0.51 9.42 -0.49
C THR A 58 1.58 8.33 -0.51
N GLY A 59 2.34 8.21 -1.61
CA GLY A 59 3.42 7.23 -1.71
C GLY A 59 4.54 7.49 -0.70
N SER A 60 4.99 8.74 -0.58
CA SER A 60 6.03 9.13 0.38
C SER A 60 5.56 8.98 1.83
N THR A 61 4.29 9.28 2.11
CA THR A 61 3.70 9.07 3.44
C THR A 61 3.61 7.59 3.80
N ALA A 62 3.23 6.72 2.87
CA ALA A 62 3.22 5.28 3.09
C ALA A 62 4.64 4.74 3.37
N LEU A 63 5.64 5.19 2.62
CA LEU A 63 7.04 4.81 2.85
C LEU A 63 7.57 5.35 4.19
N PHE A 64 7.27 6.60 4.51
CA PHE A 64 7.67 7.20 5.78
C PHE A 64 7.06 6.45 6.96
N MET A 65 5.78 6.08 6.91
CA MET A 65 5.17 5.27 7.96
C MET A 65 5.78 3.89 8.06
N ALA A 66 6.06 3.22 6.95
CA ALA A 66 6.74 1.93 6.97
C ALA A 66 8.11 2.02 7.66
N LYS A 67 8.87 3.10 7.39
CA LYS A 67 10.13 3.38 8.09
C LYS A 67 9.91 3.57 9.60
N GLN A 68 8.91 4.37 10.00
CA GLN A 68 8.62 4.61 11.42
C GLN A 68 8.22 3.32 12.16
N LEU A 69 7.54 2.39 11.50
CA LEU A 69 7.18 1.09 12.09
C LEU A 69 8.42 0.23 12.37
N ILE A 70 9.39 0.25 11.45
CA ILE A 70 10.67 -0.45 11.63
C ILE A 70 11.53 0.23 12.69
N GLU A 71 11.75 1.54 12.61
CA GLU A 71 12.56 2.29 13.58
C GLU A 71 11.94 2.28 15.00
N GLY A 72 10.62 2.20 15.08
CA GLY A 72 9.89 2.06 16.34
C GLY A 72 9.93 0.65 16.95
N GLY A 73 10.53 -0.33 16.27
CA GLY A 73 10.56 -1.73 16.71
C GLY A 73 9.18 -2.41 16.72
N LEU A 74 8.22 -1.90 15.94
CA LEU A 74 6.86 -2.44 15.84
C LEU A 74 6.75 -3.57 14.81
N ALA A 75 7.69 -3.64 13.87
CA ALA A 75 7.78 -4.71 12.88
C ALA A 75 9.21 -4.80 12.30
N ASP A 76 9.65 -6.02 12.00
CA ASP A 76 10.94 -6.27 11.33
C ASP A 76 10.82 -6.20 9.80
N CYS A 77 9.63 -6.48 9.28
CA CYS A 77 9.34 -6.44 7.84
C CYS A 77 7.99 -5.78 7.56
N VAL A 78 8.05 -4.65 6.84
CA VAL A 78 6.86 -3.86 6.49
C VAL A 78 6.80 -3.64 4.99
N MET A 79 5.61 -3.82 4.42
CA MET A 79 5.36 -3.58 3.00
C MET A 79 4.74 -2.20 2.77
N ALA A 80 5.41 -1.34 2.02
CA ALA A 80 4.81 -0.11 1.49
C ALA A 80 4.34 -0.35 0.05
N LEU A 81 3.05 -0.17 -0.22
CA LEU A 81 2.47 -0.39 -1.54
C LEU A 81 1.68 0.84 -1.98
N GLY A 82 1.98 1.38 -3.16
CA GLY A 82 1.20 2.46 -3.77
C GLY A 82 0.54 1.99 -5.05
N PHE A 83 -0.74 2.32 -5.25
CA PHE A 83 -1.39 2.13 -6.54
C PHE A 83 -2.39 3.25 -6.80
N GLU A 84 -2.57 3.58 -8.07
CA GLU A 84 -3.52 4.60 -8.48
C GLU A 84 -4.17 4.21 -9.80
N LYS A 85 -5.48 4.45 -9.91
CA LYS A 85 -6.20 4.29 -11.17
C LYS A 85 -7.01 5.56 -11.44
N MET A 86 -6.37 6.50 -12.14
CA MET A 86 -7.04 7.71 -12.60
C MET A 86 -7.88 7.41 -13.84
N GLU A 87 -9.12 7.94 -13.88
CA GLU A 87 -9.88 7.99 -15.12
C GLU A 87 -9.22 8.97 -16.11
N ARG A 88 -9.38 8.70 -17.41
CA ARG A 88 -8.90 9.62 -18.45
C ARG A 88 -9.78 10.88 -18.46
N GLY A 89 -9.22 12.01 -18.03
CA GLY A 89 -9.87 13.32 -18.07
C GLY A 89 -9.23 14.31 -17.09
N SER A 90 -9.43 15.61 -17.31
CA SER A 90 -9.11 16.59 -16.26
C SER A 90 -9.97 16.29 -15.03
N LEU A 91 -9.45 16.57 -13.84
CA LEU A 91 -10.17 16.52 -12.58
C LEU A 91 -11.40 17.45 -12.63
N SER A 92 -12.46 17.03 -13.29
CA SER A 92 -13.72 17.75 -13.28
C SER A 92 -14.27 17.58 -11.89
N ALA A 93 -14.28 18.68 -11.12
CA ALA A 93 -14.96 18.73 -9.85
C ALA A 93 -16.37 18.19 -10.06
N LYS A 94 -16.71 17.07 -9.39
CA LYS A 94 -18.10 16.66 -9.25
C LYS A 94 -18.75 17.71 -8.36
N VAL A 95 -19.23 18.78 -8.98
CA VAL A 95 -20.17 19.70 -8.35
C VAL A 95 -21.47 18.90 -8.25
N SER A 96 -21.78 18.48 -7.02
CA SER A 96 -23.12 18.06 -6.62
C SER A 96 -24.06 19.24 -6.61
#